data_AF-A0A2K3K5U1-F1
#
_entry.id   AF-A0A2K3K5U1-F1
#
_cell.length_a   1.000
_cell.length_b   1.000
_cell.length_c   1.000
_cell.angle_alpha   90.00
_cell.angle_beta   90.00
_cell.angle_gamma   90.00
#
_symmetry.space_group_name_H-M   'P 1'
#
loop_
_entity.id
_entity.type
_entity.pdbx_description
1 polymer ?
#
loop_
_entity_poly.entity_id
_entity_poly.type
_entity_poly.pdbx_seq_one_letter_code
_entity_poly.pdbx_strand_id
1 'polypeptide(L)'
;MIGWGGTNTKHFTIQSAYNIQRGHIHSIEGEWQAIWAWRGPHRIQTFMWMAAHERILTNYRRSRWGIGISPLCNICGAADETVIHVLRDCISATQ
;
A
#
# COMPACT_ATOMS: atom_id res chain seq x y z
N MET A 1 -14.29 12.62 -26.87
CA MET A 1 -14.59 11.20 -27.10
C MET A 1 -13.98 10.40 -25.95
N ILE A 2 -14.81 9.70 -25.17
CA ILE A 2 -14.38 8.90 -24.01
C ILE A 2 -14.09 7.48 -24.52
N GLY A 3 -12.95 6.89 -24.17
CA GLY A 3 -12.58 5.55 -24.63
C GLY A 3 -11.31 5.03 -23.96
N TRP A 4 -11.05 3.72 -24.09
CA TRP A 4 -9.95 3.04 -23.39
C TRP A 4 -8.59 3.61 -23.80
N GLY A 5 -7.78 4.02 -22.82
CA GLY A 5 -6.46 4.63 -23.07
C GLY A 5 -5.36 3.64 -23.47
N GLY A 6 -5.56 2.34 -23.24
CA GLY A 6 -4.55 1.30 -23.48
C GLY A 6 -4.45 0.80 -24.91
N THR A 7 -5.24 1.33 -25.84
CA THR A 7 -5.19 0.99 -27.27
C THR A 7 -5.39 2.24 -28.12
N ASN A 8 -4.81 2.24 -29.33
CA ASN A 8 -4.99 3.35 -30.29
C ASN A 8 -6.42 3.38 -30.87
N THR A 9 -7.12 2.24 -30.85
CA THR A 9 -8.48 2.09 -31.34
C THR A 9 -9.54 2.51 -30.32
N LYS A 10 -9.14 2.83 -29.07
CA LYS A 10 -10.05 3.14 -27.95
C LYS A 10 -10.94 1.98 -27.49
N HIS A 11 -10.75 0.78 -28.02
CA HIS A 11 -11.43 -0.44 -27.57
C HIS A 11 -10.69 -1.08 -26.40
N PHE A 12 -11.45 -1.55 -25.42
CA PHE A 12 -10.92 -2.31 -24.30
C PHE A 12 -10.48 -3.71 -24.75
N THR A 13 -9.32 -4.16 -24.27
CA THR A 13 -8.90 -5.57 -24.37
C THR A 13 -8.30 -6.02 -23.05
N ILE A 14 -8.52 -7.28 -22.68
CA ILE A 14 -7.92 -7.88 -21.48
C ILE A 14 -6.39 -7.75 -21.54
N GLN A 15 -5.78 -7.99 -22.71
CA GLN A 15 -4.34 -7.87 -22.91
C GLN A 15 -3.80 -6.48 -22.61
N SER A 16 -4.42 -5.42 -23.14
CA SER A 16 -3.96 -4.04 -22.90
C SER A 16 -4.15 -3.62 -21.44
N ALA A 17 -5.22 -4.09 -20.79
CA ALA A 17 -5.43 -3.89 -19.35
C ALA A 17 -4.33 -4.55 -18.51
N TYR A 18 -3.99 -5.82 -18.80
CA TYR A 18 -2.91 -6.51 -18.09
C TYR A 18 -1.54 -5.83 -18.31
N ASN A 19 -1.26 -5.33 -19.52
CA ASN A 19 0.01 -4.65 -19.80
C ASN A 19 0.12 -3.32 -19.03
N ILE A 20 -0.94 -2.52 -18.97
CA ILE A 20 -0.99 -1.29 -18.16
C ILE A 20 -0.80 -1.63 -16.68
N GLN A 21 -1.48 -2.66 -16.20
CA GLN A 21 -1.38 -3.08 -14.80
C GLN A 21 0.03 -3.57 -14.44
N ARG A 22 0.69 -4.32 -15.32
CA ARG A 22 2.07 -4.79 -15.13
C ARG A 22 3.08 -3.65 -15.04
N GLY A 23 2.91 -2.60 -15.84
CA GLY A 23 3.80 -1.43 -15.82
C GLY A 23 3.79 -0.66 -14.49
N HIS A 24 2.77 -0.87 -13.65
CA HIS A 24 2.62 -0.22 -12.34
C HIS A 24 3.00 -1.11 -11.15
N ILE A 25 3.51 -2.32 -11.37
CA ILE A 25 4.01 -3.16 -10.26
C ILE A 25 5.39 -2.62 -9.86
N HIS A 26 5.41 -1.69 -8.91
CA HIS A 26 6.63 -1.43 -8.16
C HIS A 26 6.97 -2.69 -7.38
N SER A 27 8.09 -3.33 -7.69
CA SER A 27 8.62 -4.41 -6.85
C SER A 27 8.97 -3.82 -5.50
N ILE A 28 8.26 -4.24 -4.47
CA ILE A 28 8.67 -3.95 -3.10
C ILE A 28 9.88 -4.86 -2.85
N GLU A 29 11.03 -4.27 -2.60
CA GLU A 29 12.24 -5.00 -2.21
C GLU A 29 12.10 -5.42 -0.74
N GLY A 30 12.42 -6.68 -0.44
CA GLY A 30 12.30 -7.19 0.93
C GLY A 30 12.71 -8.65 1.07
N GLU A 31 13.19 -9.01 2.26
CA GLU A 31 13.50 -10.39 2.63
C GLU A 31 12.21 -11.13 3.03
N TRP A 32 11.41 -11.50 2.04
CA TRP A 32 10.12 -12.16 2.25
C TRP A 32 10.23 -13.48 3.00
N GLN A 33 11.35 -14.17 2.84
CA GLN A 33 11.68 -15.41 3.55
C GLN A 33 11.63 -15.22 5.06
N ALA A 34 12.02 -14.05 5.59
CA ALA A 34 11.99 -13.77 7.03
C ALA A 34 10.56 -13.75 7.58
N ILE A 35 9.61 -13.16 6.83
CA ILE A 35 8.19 -13.15 7.20
C ILE A 35 7.62 -14.58 7.18
N TRP A 36 7.94 -15.35 6.14
CA TRP A 36 7.44 -16.73 6.01
C TRP A 36 8.08 -17.71 7.01
N ALA A 37 9.32 -17.46 7.43
CA ALA A 37 10.01 -18.28 8.42
C ALA A 37 9.58 -18.00 9.87
N TRP A 38 8.80 -16.94 10.11
CA TRP A 38 8.35 -16.56 11.45
C TRP A 38 7.42 -17.63 12.06
N ARG A 39 7.73 -18.07 13.28
CA ARG A 39 7.12 -19.25 13.93
C ARG A 39 5.92 -18.95 14.84
N GLY A 40 5.45 -17.71 14.90
CA GLY A 40 4.35 -17.35 15.80
C GLY A 40 2.96 -17.54 15.18
N PRO A 41 1.90 -17.02 15.84
CA PRO A 41 0.53 -17.13 15.37
C PRO A 41 0.30 -16.56 13.96
N HIS A 42 -0.21 -17.37 13.03
CA HIS A 42 -0.40 -17.00 11.62
C HIS A 42 -1.08 -15.64 11.39
N ARG A 43 -2.01 -15.23 12.26
CA ARG A 43 -2.64 -13.89 12.22
C ARG A 43 -1.63 -12.73 12.19
N ILE A 44 -0.54 -12.83 12.95
CA ILE A 44 0.52 -11.81 13.02
C ILE A 44 1.43 -11.93 11.80
N GLN A 45 1.68 -13.14 11.28
CA GLN A 45 2.43 -13.35 10.04
C GLN A 45 1.75 -12.63 8.86
N THR A 46 0.44 -12.83 8.72
CA THR A 46 -0.36 -12.18 7.68
C THR A 46 -0.38 -10.67 7.89
N PHE A 47 -0.43 -10.20 9.14
CA PHE A 47 -0.30 -8.78 9.44
C PHE A 47 1.07 -8.21 9.01
N MET A 48 2.18 -8.89 9.33
CA MET A 48 3.53 -8.50 8.89
C MET A 48 3.63 -8.46 7.36
N TRP A 49 3.07 -9.46 6.69
CA TRP A 49 3.00 -9.51 5.23
C TRP A 49 2.28 -8.29 4.65
N MET A 50 1.09 -7.96 5.18
CA MET A 50 0.35 -6.77 4.78
C MET A 50 1.10 -5.48 5.10
N ALA A 51 1.75 -5.39 6.26
CA ALA A 51 2.51 -4.22 6.65
C ALA A 51 3.67 -3.95 5.69
N ALA A 52 4.45 -4.99 5.39
CA ALA A 52 5.63 -4.88 4.55
C ALA A 52 5.30 -4.60 3.07
N HIS A 53 4.12 -5.00 2.61
CA HIS A 53 3.64 -4.65 1.26
C HIS A 53 2.99 -3.27 1.17
N GLU A 54 3.08 -2.48 2.24
CA GLU A 54 2.27 -1.28 2.45
C GLU A 54 0.83 -1.61 2.05
N ARG A 55 0.13 -2.54 2.69
CA ARG A 55 -1.27 -2.93 2.40
C ARG A 55 -2.25 -2.58 3.52
N ILE A 56 -1.74 -2.07 4.63
CA ILE A 56 -2.55 -1.53 5.72
C ILE A 56 -3.21 -0.22 5.28
N LEU A 57 -4.46 -0.01 5.69
CA LEU A 57 -5.21 1.20 5.41
C LEU A 57 -4.79 2.30 6.38
N THR A 58 -4.00 3.24 5.89
CA THR A 58 -3.58 4.41 6.67
C THR A 58 -4.10 5.70 6.02
N ASN A 59 -4.16 6.80 6.77
CA ASN A 59 -4.62 8.07 6.21
C ASN A 59 -3.74 8.57 5.05
N TYR A 60 -2.42 8.34 5.10
CA TYR A 60 -1.53 8.61 3.97
C TYR A 60 -1.98 7.90 2.69
N ARG A 61 -2.49 6.67 2.78
CA ARG A 61 -2.97 5.94 1.61
C ARG A 61 -4.35 6.37 1.17
N ARG A 62 -5.22 6.70 2.13
CA ARG A 62 -6.56 7.22 1.85
C ARG A 62 -6.50 8.58 1.16
N SER A 63 -5.55 9.44 1.52
CA SER A 63 -5.35 10.76 0.89
C SER A 63 -5.02 10.64 -0.60
N ARG A 64 -4.32 9.58 -1.01
CA ARG A 64 -4.01 9.29 -2.43
C ARG A 64 -5.23 8.92 -3.28
N TRP A 65 -6.38 8.62 -2.68
CA TRP A 65 -7.62 8.30 -3.40
C TRP A 65 -8.43 9.53 -3.81
N GLY A 66 -7.95 10.74 -3.54
CA GLY A 66 -8.60 11.99 -3.98
C GLY A 66 -9.83 12.39 -3.17
N ILE A 67 -10.18 11.62 -2.13
CA ILE A 67 -11.09 12.05 -1.08
C ILE A 67 -10.24 12.94 -0.17
N GLY A 68 -10.63 14.20 0.06
CA GLY A 68 -9.88 15.23 0.80
C GLY A 68 -9.57 14.89 2.27
N ILE A 69 -8.86 13.80 2.48
CA ILE A 69 -8.45 13.22 3.74
C ILE A 69 -7.03 13.69 3.97
N SER A 70 -6.79 14.31 5.12
CA SER A 70 -5.44 14.69 5.53
C SER A 70 -4.56 13.44 5.68
N PRO A 71 -3.34 13.42 5.14
CA PRO A 71 -2.41 12.30 5.32
C PRO A 71 -1.84 12.21 6.74
N LEU A 72 -2.01 13.26 7.56
CA LEU A 72 -1.43 13.35 8.89
C LEU A 72 -1.94 12.25 9.83
N CYS A 73 -1.06 11.81 10.71
CA CYS A 73 -1.41 10.90 11.81
C CYS A 73 -2.29 11.61 12.83
N ASN A 74 -3.49 11.06 13.07
CA ASN A 74 -4.43 11.63 14.05
C ASN A 74 -3.98 11.42 15.50
N ILE A 75 -2.96 10.60 15.73
CA ILE A 75 -2.46 10.28 17.07
C ILE A 75 -1.40 11.29 17.50
N CYS A 76 -0.35 11.48 16.70
CA CYS A 76 0.75 12.37 17.05
C CYS A 76 0.65 13.76 16.41
N GLY A 77 -0.09 13.91 15.30
CA GLY A 77 -0.21 15.15 14.54
C GLY A 77 1.08 15.66 13.88
N ALA A 78 2.21 14.96 14.03
CA ALA A 78 3.53 15.46 13.67
C ALA A 78 4.04 14.99 12.29
N ALA A 79 3.52 13.87 11.78
CA ALA A 79 3.95 13.28 10.52
C ALA A 79 2.79 12.57 9.81
N ASP A 80 3.01 12.23 8.53
CA ASP A 80 2.08 11.43 7.75
C ASP A 80 1.87 10.04 8.38
N GLU A 81 0.61 9.61 8.39
CA GLU A 81 0.20 8.30 8.86
C GLU A 81 0.62 7.22 7.86
N THR A 82 1.91 6.91 7.79
CA THR A 82 2.43 5.78 7.03
C THR A 82 2.40 4.50 7.86
N VAL A 83 2.57 3.35 7.22
CA VAL A 83 2.60 2.06 7.94
C VAL A 83 3.76 2.02 8.95
N ILE A 84 4.95 2.46 8.54
CA ILE A 84 6.12 2.48 9.43
C ILE A 84 5.96 3.49 10.55
N HIS A 85 5.32 4.62 10.27
CA HIS A 85 5.02 5.61 11.30
C HIS A 85 4.09 5.03 12.37
N VAL A 86 2.93 4.51 11.99
CA VAL A 86 1.96 3.98 12.96
C VAL A 86 2.51 2.79 13.76
N LEU A 87 3.34 1.94 13.14
CA LEU A 87 3.85 0.73 13.80
C LEU A 87 5.17 0.91 14.56
N ARG A 88 5.95 1.96 14.27
CA ARG A 88 7.32 2.11 14.81
C ARG A 88 7.69 3.55 15.16
N ASP A 89 7.53 4.49 14.22
CA ASP A 89 8.10 5.83 14.38
C ASP A 89 7.19 6.81 15.15
N CYS A 90 5.91 6.46 15.34
CA CYS A 90 4.98 7.27 16.10
C CYS A 90 5.33 7.20 17.59
N ILE A 91 5.36 8.37 18.24
CA ILE A 91 5.67 8.49 19.67
C ILE A 91 4.73 7.66 20.56
N SER A 92 3.49 7.43 20.11
CA SER A 92 2.51 6.62 20.81
C SER A 92 2.64 5.12 20.54
N ALA A 93 3.46 4.70 19.56
CA ALA A 93 3.73 3.28 19.29
C ALA A 93 4.79 2.69 20.24
N THR A 94 5.59 3.56 20.87
CA THR A 94 6.68 3.18 21.78
C THR A 94 6.32 3.27 23.26
N GLN A 95 5.04 3.45 23.63
CA GLN A 95 4.58 3.55 25.02
C GLN A 95 4.21 2.20 25.63
#